data_AF-A0A3C0B7Q6-F1
#
_entry.id   AF-A0A3C0B7Q6-F1
#
_cell.length_a   1.000
_cell.length_b   1.000
_cell.length_c   1.000
_cell.angle_alpha   90.00
_cell.angle_beta   90.00
_cell.angle_gamma   90.00
#
_symmetry.space_group_name_H-M   'P 1'
#
loop_
_entity.id
_entity.type
_entity.pdbx_description
1 polymer ?
#
loop_
_entity_poly.entity_id
_entity_poly.type
_entity_poly.pdbx_seq_one_letter_code
_entity_poly.pdbx_strand_id
1 'polypeptide(L)' 'MSFKLGYTLPLKSIDTGLEIYGGVKNLTNVFQSDFDNYRNRDSNYIYGPGQPRTIYLGLKLKSL' A
#
# COMPACT_ATOMS: atom_id res chain seq x y z
N MET A 1 0.69 -1.99 -7.38
CA MET A 1 -0.70 -2.19 -6.88
C MET A 1 -0.76 -1.86 -5.40
N SER A 2 -1.71 -1.03 -4.97
CA SER A 2 -1.97 -0.72 -3.55
C SER A 2 -3.42 -1.00 -3.21
N PHE A 3 -3.66 -1.60 -2.05
CA PHE A 3 -5.00 -1.89 -1.55
C PHE A 3 -5.21 -1.12 -0.24
N LYS A 4 -6.38 -0.48 -0.08
CA LYS A 4 -6.75 0.27 1.13
C LYS A 4 -8.18 -0.10 1.53
N LEU A 5 -8.37 -0.45 2.79
CA LEU A 5 -9.66 -0.66 3.43
C LEU A 5 -9.86 0.42 4.50
N GLY A 6 -11.08 0.90 4.64
CA GLY A 6 -11.44 1.87 5.68
C GLY A 6 -12.86 1.65 6.15
N TYR A 7 -13.08 1.79 7.46
CA TYR A 7 -14.38 1.69 8.10
C TYR A 7 -14.62 2.94 8.95
N THR A 8 -15.74 3.60 8.71
CA THR A 8 -16.14 4.81 9.46
C THR A 8 -17.15 4.42 10.54
N LEU A 9 -16.78 4.63 11.79
CA LEU A 9 -17.65 4.51 12.95
C LEU A 9 -18.32 5.88 13.22
N PRO A 10 -19.65 6.01 13.04
CA PRO A 10 -20.36 7.21 13.42
C PRO A 10 -20.53 7.26 14.95
N LEU A 11 -19.85 8.20 15.63
CA LEU A 11 -20.03 8.42 17.06
C LEU A 11 -21.13 9.47 17.26
N LYS A 12 -22.35 8.99 17.50
CA LYS A 12 -23.56 9.82 17.65
C LYS A 12 -23.52 10.77 18.86
N SER A 13 -22.62 10.53 19.80
CA SER A 13 -22.53 11.32 21.05
C SER A 13 -21.64 12.57 20.94
N ILE A 14 -20.81 12.72 19.89
CA ILE A 14 -19.80 13.79 19.79
C ILE A 14 -19.82 14.49 18.41
N ASP A 15 -20.84 14.26 17.57
CA ASP A 15 -20.90 14.78 16.18
C ASP A 15 -19.59 14.59 15.39
N THR A 16 -18.84 13.54 15.73
CA THR A 16 -17.53 13.23 15.16
C THR A 16 -17.59 11.81 14.62
N GLY A 17 -17.15 11.62 13.38
CA GLY A 17 -16.91 10.30 12.80
C GLY A 17 -15.47 9.86 13.04
N LEU A 18 -15.26 8.65 13.55
CA LEU A 18 -13.93 8.04 13.63
C LEU A 18 -13.78 7.07 12.44
N GLU A 19 -12.86 7.36 11.53
CA GLU A 19 -12.52 6.48 10.43
C GLU A 19 -11.24 5.71 10.75
N ILE A 20 -11.35 4.39 10.83
CA ILE A 20 -10.21 3.48 10.95
C ILE A 20 -9.90 2.97 9.55
N TYR A 21 -8.67 3.15 9.10
CA TYR A 21 -8.26 2.67 7.78
C TYR A 21 -6.91 1.97 7.83
N GLY A 22 -6.74 0.99 6.96
CA GLY A 22 -5.50 0.26 6.80
C GLY A 22 -5.30 -0.11 5.34
N GLY A 23 -4.07 -0.43 4.97
CA GLY A 23 -3.78 -0.82 3.60
C GLY A 23 -2.41 -1.42 3.42
N VAL A 24 -2.21 -1.96 2.22
CA VAL A 24 -0.98 -2.59 1.80
C VAL A 24 -0.53 -1.92 0.50
N LYS A 25 0.69 -1.39 0.51
CA LYS A 25 1.39 -0.95 -0.70
C LYS A 25 2.26 -2.09 -1.23
N ASN A 26 2.39 -2.16 -2.56
CA ASN A 26 3.15 -3.19 -3.27
C ASN A 26 2.62 -4.62 -3.01
N LEU A 27 1.30 -4.81 -3.17
CA LEU A 27 0.62 -6.09 -2.93
C LEU A 27 1.17 -7.20 -3.83
N THR A 28 1.32 -6.91 -5.13
CA THR A 28 1.76 -7.90 -6.13
C THR A 28 3.24 -8.26 -6.03
N ASN A 29 4.05 -7.49 -5.28
CA ASN A 29 5.49 -7.69 -5.04
C ASN A 29 6.24 -8.36 -6.21
N VAL A 30 5.96 -7.93 -7.44
CA VAL A 30 6.55 -8.52 -8.64
C VAL A 30 7.92 -7.90 -8.79
N PHE A 31 8.88 -8.47 -8.07
CA PHE A 31 10.28 -8.23 -8.33
C PHE A 31 10.71 -9.11 -9.51
N GLN A 32 11.58 -8.61 -10.37
CA GLN A 32 12.10 -9.35 -11.51
C GLN A 32 12.64 -10.73 -11.09
N SER A 33 12.00 -11.81 -11.55
CA SER A 33 12.41 -13.19 -11.27
C SER A 33 13.57 -13.65 -12.15
N ASP A 34 13.79 -12.99 -13.28
CA ASP A 34 14.66 -13.48 -14.35
C ASP A 34 16.01 -12.76 -14.39
N PHE A 35 16.47 -12.24 -13.24
CA PHE A 35 17.67 -11.41 -13.15
C PHE A 35 18.96 -12.17 -13.55
N ASP A 36 19.00 -13.48 -13.32
CA ASP A 36 20.18 -14.32 -13.56
C ASP A 36 20.19 -15.05 -14.93
N ASN A 37 19.17 -14.87 -15.77
CA ASN A 37 18.97 -15.74 -16.95
C ASN A 37 19.66 -15.28 -18.24
N TYR A 38 20.19 -14.05 -18.35
CA TYR A 38 20.66 -13.55 -19.65
C TYR A 38 21.98 -12.76 -19.59
N ARG A 39 22.96 -13.23 -20.38
CA ARG A 39 24.35 -12.73 -20.45
C ARG A 39 24.52 -11.39 -21.19
N ASN A 40 23.52 -10.96 -21.98
CA ASN A 40 23.55 -9.71 -22.76
C ASN A 40 22.43 -8.73 -22.36
N ARG A 41 22.17 -8.55 -21.06
CA ARG A 41 21.16 -7.59 -20.61
C ARG A 41 21.73 -6.17 -20.60
N ASP A 42 20.93 -5.20 -21.04
CA ASP A 42 21.18 -3.78 -20.76
C ASP A 42 21.23 -3.58 -19.23
N SER A 43 22.37 -3.10 -18.71
CA SER A 43 22.61 -2.90 -17.28
C SER A 43 21.58 -1.99 -16.61
N ASN A 44 20.88 -1.12 -17.36
CA ASN A 44 19.91 -0.18 -16.80
C ASN A 44 18.49 -0.73 -16.70
N TYR A 45 18.17 -1.91 -17.24
CA TYR A 45 16.78 -2.37 -17.35
C TYR A 45 16.26 -3.07 -16.08
N ILE A 46 16.23 -2.41 -14.92
CA ILE A 46 15.67 -2.98 -13.68
C ILE A 46 14.18 -2.65 -13.59
N TYR A 47 13.32 -3.68 -13.45
CA TYR A 47 11.91 -3.50 -13.14
C TYR A 47 11.54 -4.22 -11.85
N GLY A 48 10.82 -3.52 -10.99
CA GLY A 48 10.42 -4.03 -9.68
C GLY A 48 9.79 -2.91 -8.86
N PRO A 49 9.10 -3.25 -7.76
CA PRO A 49 8.59 -2.24 -6.85
C PRO A 49 9.76 -1.43 -6.26
N GLY A 50 9.85 -0.14 -6.60
CA GLY A 50 10.87 0.78 -6.08
C GLY A 50 10.75 1.08 -4.59
N GLN A 51 9.74 0.54 -3.91
CA GLN A 51 9.59 0.56 -2.46
C GLN A 51 9.23 -0.84 -1.96
N PRO A 52 9.65 -1.22 -0.74
CA PRO A 52 9.28 -2.49 -0.15
C PRO A 52 7.76 -2.61 0.03
N ARG A 53 7.27 -3.84 0.26
CA ARG A 53 5.87 -4.06 0.68
C ARG A 53 5.64 -3.40 2.03
N THR A 54 4.70 -2.46 2.08
CA THR A 54 4.41 -1.69 3.30
C THR A 54 2.98 -1.91 3.73
N ILE A 55 2.79 -2.34 4.97
CA ILE A 55 1.48 -2.42 5.63
C ILE A 55 1.35 -1.19 6.51
N TYR A 56 0.22 -0.49 6.42
CA TYR A 56 -0.05 0.69 7.24
C TYR A 56 -1.45 0.59 7.86
N LEU A 57 -1.58 1.17 9.05
CA LEU A 57 -2.83 1.34 9.78
C LEU A 57 -2.88 2.78 10.29
N GLY A 58 -4.04 3.41 10.17
CA GLY A 58 -4.26 4.80 10.49
C GLY A 58 -5.65 5.06 11.03
N LEU A 59 -5.74 6.10 11.85
CA LEU A 59 -6.98 6.63 12.39
C LEU A 59 -7.18 8.02 11.79
N LYS A 60 -8.39 8.35 11.39
CA LYS A 60 -8.78 9.67 10.91
C LYS A 60 -10.00 10.13 11.66
N LEU A 61 -9.87 11.26 12.36
CA LEU A 61 -10.99 11.99 12.92
C LEU A 61 -11.64 12.79 11.79
N LYS A 62 -12.95 12.60 11.61
CA LYS A 62 -13.78 13.39 10.71
C LYS A 62 -14.77 14.16 11.58
N SER A 63 -14.74 15.47 11.50
CA SER A 63 -15.89 16.26 11.95
C SER A 63 -17.06 15.97 11.01
N LEU A 64 -18.28 15.82 11.54
CA LEU A 64 -19.47 16.04 10.70
C LEU A 64 -19.51 17.51 10.24
#